data_AF-A0A9D6J4E6-F1
#
_entry.id   AF-A0A9D6J4E6-F1
#
_cell.length_a   1.000
_cell.length_b   1.000
_cell.length_c   1.000
_cell.angle_alpha   90.00
_cell.angle_beta   90.00
_cell.angle_gamma   90.00
#
_symmetry.space_group_name_H-M   'P 1'
#
loop_
_entity.id
_entity.type
_entity.pdbx_description
1 polymer ?
#
loop_
_entity_poly.entity_id
_entity_poly.type
_entity_poly.pdbx_seq_one_letter_code
_entity_poly.pdbx_strand_id
1 'polypeptide(L)'
;MRFSVKIRALLVVFLSIFGAFLVGVIWAASLEDQISKAKSLYDNGKFKESALAYKEIITEFKEELKSNDEKVVEVWQSFGEALQKSGHADLAQKAFDRAANHRKKSAKYSKRKSSRVLLTRRRLSSGKTPSLRYSGI
;
A
#
# COMPACT_ATOMS: atom_id res chain seq x y z
N MET A 1 46.53 28.43 27.07
CA MET A 1 45.66 28.27 25.87
C MET A 1 45.82 26.89 25.21
N ARG A 2 45.59 25.76 25.90
CA ARG A 2 45.78 24.40 25.31
C ARG A 2 44.62 23.40 25.56
N PHE A 3 43.53 23.85 26.20
CA PHE A 3 42.36 23.00 26.49
C PHE A 3 41.23 23.14 25.44
N SER A 4 41.10 24.29 24.77
CA SER A 4 40.00 24.55 23.83
C SER A 4 40.08 23.80 22.51
N VAL A 5 41.27 23.34 22.09
CA VAL A 5 41.45 22.63 20.81
C VAL A 5 41.09 21.14 20.94
N LYS A 6 41.36 20.52 22.11
CA LYS A 6 41.04 19.11 22.36
C LYS A 6 39.53 18.85 22.40
N ILE A 7 38.76 19.81 22.93
CA ILE A 7 37.28 19.75 22.99
C ILE A 7 36.67 19.88 21.59
N ARG A 8 37.25 20.72 20.72
CA ARG A 8 36.83 20.87 19.32
C ARG A 8 37.11 19.61 18.50
N ALA A 9 38.24 18.95 18.72
CA ALA A 9 38.56 17.67 18.07
C ALA A 9 37.63 16.53 18.53
N LEU A 10 37.27 16.49 19.82
CA LEU A 10 36.35 15.49 20.36
C LEU A 10 34.92 15.66 19.83
N LEU A 11 34.44 16.89 19.66
CA LEU A 11 33.11 17.17 19.09
C LEU A 11 33.00 16.75 17.62
N VAL A 12 34.05 16.95 16.81
CA VAL A 12 34.05 16.58 15.39
C VAL A 12 34.05 15.07 15.20
N VAL A 13 34.78 14.32 16.03
CA VAL A 13 34.75 12.85 15.98
C VAL A 13 33.39 12.30 16.44
N PHE A 14 32.77 12.92 17.45
CA PHE A 14 31.44 12.52 17.91
C PHE A 14 30.37 12.78 16.84
N LEU A 15 30.46 13.89 16.11
CA LEU A 15 29.57 14.22 14.97
C LEU A 15 29.78 13.30 13.76
N SER A 16 31.01 12.81 13.51
CA SER A 16 31.27 11.84 12.44
C SER A 16 30.76 10.43 12.75
N ILE A 17 30.72 10.02 14.03
CA ILE A 17 30.14 8.73 14.43
C ILE A 17 28.60 8.82 14.47
N PHE A 18 28.03 9.97 14.85
CA PHE A 18 26.58 10.22 14.79
C PHE A 18 26.05 10.45 13.37
N GLY A 19 26.88 10.98 12.46
CA GLY A 19 26.52 11.21 11.05
C GLY A 19 26.24 9.92 10.28
N ALA A 20 26.82 8.78 10.72
CA ALA A 20 26.54 7.47 10.15
C ALA A 20 25.33 6.76 10.78
N PHE A 21 24.77 7.28 11.88
CA PHE A 21 23.58 6.71 12.53
C PHE A 21 22.26 7.25 11.96
N LEU A 22 22.32 8.23 11.03
CA LEU A 22 21.16 8.72 10.28
C LEU A 22 20.73 7.78 9.13
N VAL A 23 21.28 6.57 9.06
CA VAL A 23 20.77 5.46 8.21
C VAL A 23 20.13 4.36 9.08
N GLY A 24 19.95 4.60 10.38
CA GLY A 24 19.44 3.61 11.35
C GLY A 24 17.98 3.81 11.81
N VAL A 25 17.26 4.78 11.24
CA VAL A 25 15.85 5.07 11.58
C VAL A 25 15.00 4.74 10.35
N ILE A 26 15.06 3.48 9.91
CA ILE A 26 13.90 2.89 9.23
C ILE A 26 12.89 2.65 10.34
N TRP A 27 12.20 3.71 10.77
CA TRP A 27 10.91 3.45 11.39
C TRP A 27 10.12 2.75 10.30
N ALA A 28 9.75 1.49 10.55
CA ALA A 28 8.67 0.83 9.85
C ALA A 28 7.39 1.62 10.16
N ALA A 29 7.27 2.84 9.62
CA ALA A 29 6.04 3.57 9.59
C ALA A 29 5.11 2.67 8.76
N SER A 30 4.19 2.01 9.46
CA SER A 30 3.22 1.12 8.84
C SER A 30 2.52 1.86 7.70
N LEU A 31 2.09 1.13 6.67
CA LEU A 31 1.23 1.68 5.62
C LEU A 31 0.06 2.49 6.23
N GLU A 32 -0.46 2.04 7.37
CA GLU A 32 -1.54 2.69 8.11
C GLU A 32 -1.13 4.04 8.71
N ASP A 33 0.08 4.17 9.27
CA ASP A 33 0.62 5.43 9.76
C ASP A 33 0.77 6.44 8.62
N GLN A 34 1.28 6.00 7.47
CA GLN A 34 1.46 6.86 6.31
C GLN A 34 0.10 7.31 5.74
N ILE A 35 -0.89 6.42 5.66
CA ILE A 35 -2.26 6.76 5.24
C ILE A 35 -2.89 7.76 6.22
N SER A 36 -2.74 7.53 7.53
CA SER A 36 -3.25 8.42 8.57
C SER A 36 -2.61 9.81 8.48
N LYS A 37 -1.29 9.87 8.27
CA LYS A 37 -0.57 11.12 8.04
C LYS A 37 -1.06 11.85 6.78
N ALA A 38 -1.22 11.13 5.67
CA ALA A 38 -1.72 11.70 4.42
C ALA A 38 -3.16 12.24 4.56
N LYS A 39 -3.99 11.55 5.34
CA LYS A 39 -5.36 11.97 5.67
C LYS A 39 -5.36 13.21 6.56
N SER A 40 -4.51 13.26 7.59
CA SER A 40 -4.34 14.45 8.41
C SER A 40 -3.92 15.67 7.57
N LEU A 41 -3.04 15.51 6.57
CA LEU A 41 -2.72 16.58 5.64
C LEU A 41 -3.94 17.03 4.82
N TYR A 42 -4.80 16.11 4.41
CA TYR A 42 -6.05 16.43 3.72
C TYR A 42 -6.99 17.25 4.62
N ASP A 43 -7.20 16.79 5.87
CA ASP A 43 -8.08 17.45 6.85
C ASP A 43 -7.57 18.85 7.22
N ASN A 44 -6.26 19.05 7.22
CA ASN A 44 -5.62 20.36 7.43
C ASN A 44 -5.69 21.28 6.20
N GLY A 45 -6.39 20.88 5.12
CA GLY A 45 -6.51 21.65 3.89
C GLY A 45 -5.26 21.65 2.99
N LYS A 46 -4.24 20.87 3.36
CA LYS A 46 -2.98 20.74 2.61
C LYS A 46 -3.11 19.71 1.49
N PHE A 47 -4.06 19.94 0.58
CA PHE A 47 -4.45 18.96 -0.45
C PHE A 47 -3.30 18.55 -1.37
N LYS A 48 -2.39 19.47 -1.70
CA LYS A 48 -1.21 19.17 -2.54
C LYS A 48 -0.21 18.26 -1.83
N GLU A 49 0.09 18.55 -0.56
CA GLU A 49 0.98 17.72 0.27
C GLU A 49 0.36 16.34 0.51
N SER A 50 -0.94 16.28 0.77
CA SER A 50 -1.69 15.03 0.91
C SER A 50 -1.63 14.18 -0.37
N ALA A 51 -1.84 14.78 -1.54
CA ALA A 51 -1.73 14.07 -2.82
C ALA A 51 -0.31 13.53 -3.05
N LEU A 52 0.73 14.31 -2.73
CA LEU A 52 2.11 13.83 -2.81
C LEU A 52 2.36 12.65 -1.88
N ALA A 53 1.90 12.72 -0.62
CA ALA A 53 2.04 11.64 0.36
C ALA A 53 1.34 10.35 -0.13
N TYR A 54 0.12 10.45 -0.66
CA TYR A 54 -0.56 9.28 -1.23
C TYR A 54 0.17 8.70 -2.45
N LYS A 55 0.77 9.55 -3.29
CA LYS A 55 1.59 9.09 -4.43
C LYS A 55 2.84 8.33 -3.95
N GLU A 56 3.50 8.80 -2.89
CA GLU A 56 4.64 8.12 -2.27
C GLU A 56 4.20 6.77 -1.70
N ILE A 57 3.10 6.73 -0.94
CA ILE A 57 2.52 5.49 -0.40
C ILE A 57 2.29 4.44 -1.49
N ILE A 58 1.66 4.84 -2.60
CA ILE A 58 1.38 3.95 -3.72
C ILE A 58 2.68 3.40 -4.36
N THR A 59 3.76 4.18 -4.33
CA THR A 59 5.04 3.83 -4.95
C THR A 59 5.87 2.93 -4.04
N GLU A 60 6.01 3.30 -2.76
CA GLU A 60 6.81 2.59 -1.77
C GLU A 60 6.13 1.31 -1.28
N PHE A 61 4.83 1.36 -0.97
CA PHE A 61 4.08 0.23 -0.43
C PHE A 61 3.36 -0.58 -1.51
N LYS A 62 3.83 -0.51 -2.76
CA LYS A 62 3.20 -1.20 -3.91
C LYS A 62 3.03 -2.70 -3.67
N GLU A 63 3.98 -3.34 -3.01
CA GLU A 63 3.94 -4.78 -2.74
C GLU A 63 2.94 -5.16 -1.64
N GLU A 64 2.88 -4.35 -0.59
CA GLU A 64 1.91 -4.54 0.50
C GLU A 64 0.47 -4.28 0.01
N LEU A 65 0.31 -3.22 -0.78
CA LEU A 65 -0.94 -2.86 -1.45
C LEU A 65 -1.42 -3.95 -2.41
N LYS A 66 -0.51 -4.61 -3.15
CA LYS A 66 -0.89 -5.76 -4.01
C LYS A 66 -1.49 -6.92 -3.23
N SER A 67 -1.08 -7.10 -1.97
CA SER A 67 -1.57 -8.18 -1.12
C SER A 67 -2.94 -7.84 -0.51
N ASN A 68 -3.29 -6.56 -0.45
CA ASN A 68 -4.53 -6.08 0.14
C ASN A 68 -5.32 -5.19 -0.85
N ASP A 69 -6.15 -5.84 -1.67
CA ASP A 69 -7.00 -5.17 -2.67
C ASP A 69 -7.95 -4.13 -2.05
N GLU A 70 -8.36 -4.29 -0.79
CA GLU A 70 -9.24 -3.35 -0.10
C GLU A 70 -8.52 -2.03 0.23
N LYS A 71 -7.32 -2.13 0.83
CA LYS A 71 -6.48 -0.96 1.12
C LYS A 71 -6.07 -0.22 -0.16
N VAL A 72 -5.81 -0.95 -1.25
CA VAL A 72 -5.56 -0.34 -2.57
C VAL A 72 -6.70 0.56 -3.01
N VAL A 73 -7.95 0.11 -2.86
CA VAL A 73 -9.11 0.89 -3.28
C VAL A 73 -9.23 2.15 -2.43
N GLU A 74 -9.06 2.04 -1.11
CA GLU A 74 -9.10 3.17 -0.18
C GLU A 74 -8.03 4.23 -0.50
N VAL A 75 -6.79 3.80 -0.71
CA VAL A 75 -5.66 4.70 -1.00
C VAL A 75 -5.86 5.43 -2.33
N TRP A 76 -6.23 4.71 -3.40
CA TRP A 76 -6.48 5.35 -4.70
C TRP A 76 -7.70 6.29 -4.67
N GLN A 77 -8.72 5.96 -3.89
CA GLN A 77 -9.88 6.83 -3.72
C GLN A 77 -9.48 8.13 -2.99
N SER A 78 -8.77 8.00 -1.86
CA SER A 78 -8.32 9.15 -1.06
C SER A 78 -7.34 10.03 -1.86
N PHE A 79 -6.47 9.41 -2.65
CA PHE A 79 -5.60 10.12 -3.58
C PHE A 79 -6.38 10.91 -4.64
N GLY A 80 -7.44 10.32 -5.20
CA GLY A 80 -8.32 11.00 -6.16
C GLY A 80 -9.03 12.20 -5.53
N GLU A 81 -9.53 12.05 -4.31
CA GLU A 81 -10.17 13.14 -3.56
C GLU A 81 -9.18 14.29 -3.27
N ALA A 82 -7.95 13.98 -2.84
CA ALA A 82 -6.89 14.97 -2.63
C ALA A 82 -6.49 15.68 -3.94
N LEU A 83 -6.41 14.96 -5.05
CA LEU A 83 -6.14 15.53 -6.38
C LEU A 83 -7.27 16.44 -6.86
N GLN A 84 -8.52 16.04 -6.63
CA GLN A 84 -9.68 16.85 -7.01
C GLN A 84 -9.70 18.17 -6.24
N LYS A 85 -9.46 18.13 -4.93
CA LYS A 85 -9.39 19.33 -4.07
C LYS A 85 -8.19 20.21 -4.38
N SER A 86 -7.08 19.65 -4.87
CA SER A 86 -5.92 20.43 -5.32
C SER A 86 -6.06 21.02 -6.72
N GLY A 87 -7.16 20.76 -7.42
CA GLY A 87 -7.47 21.31 -8.75
C GLY A 87 -7.03 20.43 -9.92
N HIS A 88 -6.54 19.21 -9.67
CA HIS A 88 -6.09 18.28 -10.70
C HIS A 88 -7.17 17.24 -11.04
N ALA A 89 -8.30 17.71 -11.58
CA ALA A 89 -9.47 16.89 -11.87
C ALA A 89 -9.18 15.72 -12.84
N ASP A 90 -8.37 15.94 -13.90
CA ASP A 90 -8.00 14.89 -14.86
C ASP A 90 -7.22 13.74 -14.21
N LEU A 91 -6.34 14.07 -13.27
CA LEU A 91 -5.55 13.07 -12.53
C LEU A 91 -6.42 12.37 -11.48
N ALA A 92 -7.33 13.10 -10.85
CA ALA A 92 -8.29 12.54 -9.91
C ALA A 92 -9.17 11.48 -10.56
N GLN A 93 -9.69 11.74 -11.77
CA GLN A 93 -10.49 10.77 -12.50
C GLN A 93 -9.72 9.48 -12.80
N LYS A 94 -8.46 9.60 -13.25
CA LYS A 94 -7.58 8.44 -13.44
C LYS A 94 -7.33 7.65 -12.15
N ALA A 95 -7.24 8.32 -11.01
CA ALA A 95 -7.10 7.67 -9.71
C ALA A 95 -8.37 6.90 -9.32
N PHE A 96 -9.55 7.50 -9.51
CA PHE A 96 -10.84 6.84 -9.29
C PHE A 96 -11.06 5.64 -10.22
N ASP A 97 -10.69 5.76 -11.49
CA ASP A 97 -10.75 4.64 -12.45
C ASP A 97 -9.87 3.47 -12.00
N ARG A 98 -8.67 3.75 -11.45
CA ARG A 98 -7.82 2.70 -10.88
C ARG A 98 -8.48 2.04 -9.67
N ALA A 99 -9.03 2.82 -8.75
CA ALA A 99 -9.77 2.28 -7.59
C ALA A 99 -10.95 1.38 -8.03
N ALA A 100 -11.75 1.84 -8.99
CA ALA A 100 -12.88 1.08 -9.53
C ALA A 100 -12.46 -0.22 -10.21
N ASN A 101 -11.35 -0.20 -10.96
CA ASN A 101 -10.80 -1.39 -11.61
C ASN A 101 -10.36 -2.45 -10.59
N HIS A 102 -9.71 -2.03 -9.49
CA HIS A 102 -9.36 -2.93 -8.40
C HIS A 102 -10.60 -3.53 -7.71
N ARG A 103 -11.62 -2.72 -7.42
CA ARG A 103 -12.91 -3.20 -6.87
C ARG A 103 -13.60 -4.21 -7.81
N LYS A 104 -13.59 -3.96 -9.11
CA LYS A 104 -14.18 -4.88 -10.10
C LYS A 104 -13.41 -6.21 -10.17
N LYS A 105 -12.08 -6.16 -10.08
CA LYS A 105 -11.23 -7.36 -10.08
C LYS A 105 -11.49 -8.22 -8.85
N SER A 106 -11.53 -7.62 -7.66
CA SER A 106 -11.81 -8.34 -6.41
C SER A 106 -13.22 -8.96 -6.41
N ALA A 107 -14.23 -8.23 -6.88
CA ALA A 107 -15.60 -8.74 -7.02
C ALA A 107 -15.69 -9.93 -8.00
N LYS A 108 -14.99 -9.86 -9.14
CA LYS A 108 -14.95 -10.96 -10.13
C LYS A 108 -14.25 -12.20 -9.56
N TYR A 109 -13.19 -12.01 -8.78
CA TYR A 109 -12.50 -13.12 -8.11
C TYR A 109 -13.42 -13.83 -7.11
N SER A 110 -14.14 -13.07 -6.28
CA SER A 110 -15.12 -13.60 -5.32
C SER A 110 -16.21 -14.43 -6.01
N LYS A 111 -16.81 -13.90 -7.10
CA LYS A 111 -17.83 -14.63 -7.89
C LYS A 111 -17.30 -15.96 -8.43
N ARG A 112 -16.07 -15.99 -8.96
CA ARG A 112 -15.44 -17.21 -9.48
C ARG A 112 -15.19 -18.26 -8.40
N LYS A 113 -14.75 -17.84 -7.21
CA LYS A 113 -14.55 -18.74 -6.07
C LYS A 113 -15.87 -19.36 -5.65
N SER A 114 -16.93 -18.55 -5.51
CA SER A 114 -18.28 -19.02 -5.17
C SER A 114 -18.83 -20.00 -6.21
N SER A 115 -18.73 -19.67 -7.51
CA SER A 115 -19.18 -20.58 -8.57
C SER A 115 -18.42 -21.91 -8.58
N ARG A 116 -17.12 -21.90 -8.28
CA ARG A 116 -16.32 -23.14 -8.20
C ARG A 116 -16.75 -24.02 -7.03
N VAL A 117 -16.98 -23.43 -5.86
CA VAL A 117 -17.46 -24.14 -4.66
C VAL A 117 -18.87 -24.71 -4.89
N LEU A 118 -19.74 -23.96 -5.56
CA LEU A 118 -21.08 -24.43 -5.90
C LEU A 118 -21.05 -25.59 -6.92
N LEU A 119 -20.14 -25.55 -7.89
CA LEU A 119 -19.95 -26.64 -8.85
C LEU A 119 -19.42 -27.92 -8.19
N THR A 120 -18.46 -27.81 -7.27
CA THR A 120 -17.96 -28.98 -6.51
C THR A 120 -19.02 -29.54 -5.58
N ARG A 121 -19.77 -28.68 -4.87
CA ARG A 121 -20.86 -29.14 -3.98
C ARG A 121 -21.98 -29.83 -4.75
N ARG A 122 -22.38 -29.28 -5.91
CA ARG A 122 -23.38 -29.91 -6.80
C ARG A 122 -22.87 -31.26 -7.34
N ARG A 123 -21.59 -31.34 -7.74
CA ARG A 123 -20.97 -32.58 -8.24
C ARG A 123 -20.97 -33.68 -7.17
N LEU A 124 -20.60 -33.36 -5.93
CA LEU A 124 -20.60 -34.30 -4.80
C LEU A 124 -22.02 -34.74 -4.40
N SER A 125 -23.00 -33.83 -4.40
CA SER A 125 -24.41 -34.15 -4.12
C SER A 125 -25.08 -35.01 -5.21
N SER A 126 -24.52 -35.06 -6.42
CA SER A 126 -25.08 -35.81 -7.55
C SER A 126 -24.63 -37.27 -7.65
N GLY A 127 -23.86 -37.78 -6.69
CA GLY A 127 -23.49 -39.20 -6.60
C GLY A 127 -22.58 -39.74 -7.72
N LYS A 128 -22.18 -38.92 -8.71
CA LYS A 128 -21.22 -39.32 -9.76
C LYS A 128 -19.80 -39.15 -9.25
N THR A 129 -19.27 -40.20 -8.61
CA THR A 129 -17.82 -40.35 -8.43
C THR A 129 -17.15 -40.51 -9.80
N PRO A 130 -16.05 -39.81 -10.09
CA PRO A 130 -15.24 -40.13 -11.26
C PRO A 130 -14.58 -41.48 -10.97
N SER A 131 -14.95 -42.52 -11.73
CA SER A 131 -14.22 -43.77 -11.74
C SER A 131 -12.79 -43.47 -12.17
N LEU A 132 -11.85 -43.45 -11.23
CA LEU A 132 -10.43 -43.51 -11.51
C LEU A 132 -10.19 -44.87 -12.19
N ARG A 133 -10.19 -44.89 -13.52
CA ARG A 133 -9.54 -45.97 -14.27
C ARG A 133 -8.04 -45.82 -13.98
N TYR A 134 -7.60 -46.47 -12.90
CA TYR A 134 -6.24 -46.93 -12.80
C TYR A 134 -6.06 -47.95 -13.94
N SER A 135 -5.62 -47.48 -15.10
CA SER A 135 -5.13 -48.36 -16.15
C SER A 135 -3.76 -48.80 -15.68
N GLY A 136 -3.70 -50.01 -15.13
CA GLY A 136 -2.44 -50.67 -14.83
C GLY A 136 -1.60 -50.74 -16.09
N ILE A 137 -0.33 -50.37 -15.93
CA ILE A 137 0.79 -50.83 -16.76
C ILE A 137 1.87 -51.24 -15.76
#